data_AF-A0A9D6JGJ3-F1
#
_entry.id   AF-A0A9D6JGJ3-F1
#
_cell.length_a   1.000
_cell.length_b   1.000
_cell.length_c   1.000
_cell.angle_alpha   90.00
_cell.angle_beta   90.00
_cell.angle_gamma   90.00
#
_symmetry.space_group_name_H-M   'P 1'
#
loop_
_entity.id
_entity.type
_entity.pdbx_description
1 polymer ?
#
loop_
_entity_poly.entity_id
_entity_poly.type
_entity_poly.pdbx_seq_one_letter_code
_entity_poly.pdbx_strand_id
1 'polypeptide(L)'
;MRTTTPITISLPSDLLQETQRVAREEARTRSDLIRDALRQYLASRRWQRLRQWGAETAERLGIKTEADLQRLLDEVRAGRARSRR
;
A
#
# COMPACT_ATOMS: atom_id res chain seq x y z
N MET A 1 3.48 -23.60 8.02
CA MET A 1 3.54 -24.06 6.61
C MET A 1 3.25 -22.86 5.71
N ARG A 2 4.06 -22.55 4.70
CA ARG A 2 3.74 -21.49 3.73
C ARG A 2 2.84 -22.10 2.66
N THR A 3 1.55 -21.78 2.66
CA THR A 3 0.60 -22.24 1.65
C THR A 3 0.79 -21.38 0.40
N THR A 4 1.37 -21.95 -0.66
CA THR A 4 1.45 -21.28 -1.97
C THR A 4 0.62 -22.04 -2.98
N THR A 5 -0.29 -21.35 -3.66
CA THR A 5 -1.11 -21.92 -4.74
C THR A 5 -0.47 -21.56 -6.08
N PRO A 6 -0.10 -22.53 -6.93
CA PRO A 6 0.43 -22.25 -8.25
C PRO A 6 -0.65 -21.61 -9.14
N ILE A 7 -0.24 -20.71 -10.02
CA ILE A 7 -1.11 -20.08 -11.01
C ILE A 7 -0.47 -20.19 -12.39
N THR A 8 -1.30 -20.35 -13.42
CA THR A 8 -0.88 -20.25 -14.83
C THR A 8 -1.39 -18.92 -15.37
N ILE A 9 -0.51 -18.14 -15.98
CA ILE A 9 -0.84 -16.85 -16.59
C ILE A 9 -0.27 -16.79 -18.00
N SER A 10 -1.00 -16.16 -18.92
CA SER A 10 -0.50 -15.81 -20.25
C SER A 10 0.08 -14.41 -20.21
N LEU A 11 1.28 -14.23 -20.76
CA LEU A 11 1.94 -12.94 -20.88
C LEU A 11 2.26 -12.67 -22.36
N PRO A 12 2.13 -11.42 -22.82
CA PRO A 12 2.69 -11.01 -24.10
C PRO A 12 4.16 -11.42 -24.23
N SER A 13 4.57 -11.80 -25.44
CA SER A 13 5.90 -12.38 -25.69
C SER A 13 7.04 -11.41 -25.38
N ASP A 14 6.85 -10.13 -25.70
CA ASP A 14 7.74 -9.02 -25.37
C ASP A 14 7.89 -8.85 -23.85
N LEU A 15 6.77 -8.84 -23.10
CA LEU A 15 6.79 -8.71 -21.65
C LEU A 15 7.49 -9.90 -20.97
N LEU A 16 7.29 -11.11 -21.50
CA LEU A 16 7.97 -12.30 -21.01
C LEU A 16 9.48 -12.24 -21.24
N GLN A 17 9.93 -11.75 -22.40
CA GLN A 17 11.36 -11.57 -22.69
C GLN A 17 11.99 -10.56 -21.74
N GLU A 18 11.32 -9.43 -21.52
CA GLU A 18 11.79 -8.38 -20.63
C GLU A 18 11.87 -8.88 -19.17
N THR A 19 10.83 -9.58 -18.71
CA THR A 19 10.82 -10.19 -17.37
C THR A 19 11.99 -11.17 -17.18
N GLN A 20 12.33 -11.94 -18.22
CA GLN A 20 13.46 -12.88 -18.19
C GLN A 20 14.81 -12.15 -18.15
N ARG A 21 14.95 -11.07 -18.91
CA ARG A 21 16.16 -10.24 -18.94
C ARG A 21 16.43 -9.65 -17.55
N VAL A 22 15.44 -8.97 -16.97
CA VAL A 22 15.54 -8.35 -15.63
C VAL A 22 15.80 -9.40 -14.55
N ALA A 23 15.10 -10.53 -14.57
CA ALA A 23 15.32 -11.59 -13.59
C ALA A 23 16.75 -12.14 -13.62
N ARG A 24 17.36 -12.26 -14.81
CA ARG A 24 18.76 -12.69 -14.96
C ARG A 24 19.73 -11.63 -14.44
N GLU A 25 19.51 -10.36 -14.78
CA GLU A 25 20.33 -9.23 -14.31
C GLU A 25 20.34 -9.14 -12.78
N GLU A 26 19.21 -9.41 -12.14
CA GLU A 26 19.07 -9.39 -10.68
C GLU A 26 19.43 -10.71 -9.99
N ALA A 27 19.85 -11.74 -10.73
CA ALA A 27 20.09 -13.10 -10.22
C ALA A 27 18.88 -13.69 -9.45
N ARG A 28 17.66 -13.47 -9.95
CA ARG A 28 16.39 -13.96 -9.38
C ARG A 28 15.65 -14.90 -10.34
N THR A 29 14.70 -15.66 -9.81
CA THR A 29 13.79 -16.43 -10.68
C THR A 29 12.66 -15.56 -11.22
N ARG A 30 12.08 -15.95 -12.37
CA ARG A 30 10.88 -15.29 -12.94
C ARG A 30 9.72 -15.23 -11.93
N SER A 31 9.51 -16.32 -11.19
CA SER A 31 8.45 -16.43 -10.20
C SER A 31 8.67 -15.53 -8.99
N ASP A 32 9.93 -15.24 -8.64
CA ASP A 32 10.24 -14.28 -7.57
C ASP A 32 9.93 -12.87 -8.03
N LEU A 33 10.44 -12.49 -9.22
CA LEU A 33 10.19 -11.16 -9.79
C LEU A 33 8.70 -10.87 -9.96
N ILE A 34 7.93 -11.81 -10.53
CA ILE A 34 6.48 -11.65 -10.72
C ILE A 34 5.76 -11.53 -9.38
N ARG A 35 6.13 -12.32 -8.36
CA ARG A 35 5.52 -12.21 -7.03
C ARG A 35 5.84 -10.88 -6.37
N ASP A 36 7.07 -10.40 -6.47
CA ASP A 36 7.47 -9.11 -5.91
C ASP A 36 6.74 -7.96 -6.61
N ALA A 37 6.67 -7.97 -7.93
CA ALA A 37 5.90 -6.99 -8.71
C ALA A 37 4.42 -6.96 -8.28
N LEU A 38 3.78 -8.13 -8.13
CA LEU A 38 2.39 -8.21 -7.66
C LEU A 38 2.22 -7.65 -6.25
N ARG A 39 3.14 -7.93 -5.32
CA ARG A 39 3.11 -7.36 -3.97
C ARG A 39 3.22 -5.83 -4.00
N GLN A 40 4.15 -5.30 -4.78
CA GLN A 40 4.38 -3.86 -4.92
C GLN A 40 3.16 -3.16 -5.54
N TYR A 41 2.55 -3.76 -6.56
CA TYR A 41 1.34 -3.25 -7.19
C TYR A 41 0.17 -3.17 -6.19
N LEU A 42 -0.10 -4.25 -5.46
CA LEU A 42 -1.17 -4.30 -4.46
C LEU A 42 -0.93 -3.32 -3.30
N ALA A 43 0.31 -3.22 -2.82
CA ALA A 43 0.68 -2.27 -1.78
C ALA A 43 0.47 -0.82 -2.25
N SER A 44 0.94 -0.49 -3.45
CA SER A 44 0.77 0.85 -4.04
C SER A 44 -0.70 1.23 -4.21
N ARG A 45 -1.53 0.29 -4.69
CA ARG A 45 -2.98 0.48 -4.81
C ARG A 45 -3.68 0.65 -3.46
N ARG A 46 -3.19 0.00 -2.40
CA ARG A 46 -3.68 0.21 -1.03
C ARG A 46 -3.31 1.61 -0.53
N TRP A 47 -2.05 2.02 -0.72
CA TRP A 47 -1.58 3.34 -0.32
C TRP A 47 -2.30 4.48 -1.03
N GLN A 48 -2.56 4.35 -2.33
CA GLN A 48 -3.31 5.34 -3.09
C GLN A 48 -4.71 5.54 -2.51
N ARG A 49 -5.42 4.45 -2.20
CA ARG A 49 -6.75 4.52 -1.56
C ARG A 49 -6.71 5.18 -0.19
N LEU A 50 -5.70 4.84 0.63
CA LEU A 50 -5.55 5.44 1.95
C LEU A 50 -5.26 6.95 1.87
N ARG A 51 -4.43 7.38 0.90
CA ARG A 51 -4.16 8.79 0.66
C ARG A 51 -5.41 9.55 0.22
N GLN A 52 -6.18 8.98 -0.70
CA GLN A 52 -7.45 9.58 -1.14
C GLN A 52 -8.41 9.74 0.04
N TRP A 53 -8.65 8.66 0.79
CA TRP A 53 -9.50 8.71 1.98
C TRP A 53 -8.99 9.71 3.03
N GLY A 54 -7.67 9.79 3.23
CA GLY A 54 -7.04 10.74 4.13
C GLY A 54 -7.26 12.19 3.70
N ALA A 55 -7.12 12.48 2.41
CA ALA A 55 -7.39 13.80 1.86
C ALA A 55 -8.86 14.22 2.02
N GLU A 56 -9.80 13.34 1.64
CA GLU A 56 -11.25 13.56 1.82
C GLU A 56 -11.60 13.78 3.31
N THR A 57 -10.95 13.04 4.21
CA THR A 57 -11.14 13.18 5.65
C THR A 57 -10.58 14.51 6.18
N ALA A 58 -9.39 14.92 5.71
CA ALA A 58 -8.79 16.19 6.09
C ALA A 58 -9.66 17.37 5.64
N GLU A 59 -10.17 17.34 4.40
CA GLU A 59 -11.10 18.36 3.89
C GLU A 59 -12.38 18.44 4.72
N ARG A 60 -13.03 17.29 4.97
CA ARG A 60 -14.26 17.21 5.77
C ARG A 60 -14.08 17.72 7.21
N LEU A 61 -12.90 17.52 7.78
CA LEU A 61 -12.58 17.96 9.15
C LEU A 61 -11.89 19.33 9.19
N GLY A 62 -11.68 19.98 8.04
CA GLY A 62 -11.02 21.28 7.95
C GLY A 62 -9.54 21.28 8.37
N ILE A 63 -8.87 20.12 8.34
CA ILE A 63 -7.46 19.97 8.71
C ILE A 63 -6.60 20.44 7.54
N LYS A 64 -5.88 21.56 7.72
CA LYS A 64 -5.00 22.13 6.68
C LYS A 64 -3.53 22.09 7.08
N THR A 65 -3.25 22.03 8.38
CA THR A 65 -1.91 22.07 8.95
C THR A 65 -1.73 20.95 9.99
N GLU A 66 -0.47 20.68 10.30
CA GLU A 66 -0.12 19.75 11.38
C GLU A 66 -0.63 20.24 12.74
N ALA A 67 -0.69 21.57 12.96
CA ALA A 67 -1.27 22.16 14.16
C ALA A 67 -2.78 21.90 14.28
N ASP A 68 -3.53 21.92 13.18
CA ASP A 68 -4.97 21.57 13.18
C ASP A 68 -5.17 20.10 13.57
N LEU A 69 -4.34 19.21 13.02
CA LEU A 69 -4.35 17.79 13.35
C LEU A 69 -4.04 17.57 14.83
N GLN A 70 -3.00 18.23 15.35
CA GLN A 70 -2.58 18.07 16.74
C GLN A 70 -3.68 18.51 17.71
N ARG A 71 -4.34 19.66 17.44
CA ARG A 71 -5.47 20.13 18.23
C ARG A 71 -6.61 19.10 18.27
N LEU A 72 -7.00 18.58 17.10
CA LEU A 72 -8.05 17.55 17.02
C LEU A 72 -7.68 16.28 17.81
N LEU A 73 -6.42 15.83 17.72
CA LEU A 73 -5.96 14.65 18.45
C LEU A 73 -6.01 14.85 19.97
N ASP A 74 -5.61 16.03 20.45
CA ASP A 74 -5.61 16.36 21.87
C ASP A 74 -7.05 16.47 22.42
N GLU A 75 -7.98 17.03 21.66
CA GLU A 75 -9.41 17.04 21.99
C GLU A 75 -9.97 15.61 22.12
N VAL A 76 -9.67 14.73 21.17
CA VAL A 76 -10.11 13.32 21.19
C VAL A 76 -9.52 12.56 22.38
N ARG A 77 -8.22 12.76 22.65
CA ARG A 77 -7.52 12.14 23.80
C ARG A 77 -8.11 12.60 25.13
N ALA A 78 -8.34 13.91 25.29
CA ALA A 78 -8.97 14.47 26.48
C ALA A 78 -10.41 13.96 26.67
N GLY A 79 -11.18 13.84 25.59
CA GLY A 79 -12.53 13.26 25.61
C GLY A 79 -12.55 11.80 26.08
N ARG A 80 -11.62 10.97 25.58
CA ARG A 80 -11.48 9.57 26.02
C ARG A 80 -11.08 9.42 27.48
N ALA A 81 -10.23 10.30 28.00
CA ALA A 81 -9.85 10.27 29.42
C ALA A 81 -11.03 10.61 30.34
N ARG A 82 -11.91 11.52 29.92
CA ARG A 82 -13.14 11.87 30.65
C ARG A 82 -14.19 10.77 30.63
N SER A 83 -14.31 10.02 29.52
CA SER A 83 -15.28 8.92 29.39
C SER A 83 -14.91 7.63 30.13
N ARG A 84 -13.68 7.52 30.67
CA ARG A 84 -13.21 6.35 31.44
C ARG A 84 -13.25 6.58 32.96
N ARG A 85 -13.84 7.69 33.41
CA ARG A 85 -14.08 8.00 34.83
C ARG A 85 -15.54 7.81 35.19
#